data_AF-A0A1B0AVR2-F1
#
_entry.id   AF-A0A1B0AVR2-F1
#
_cell.length_a   1.000
_cell.length_b   1.000
_cell.length_c   1.000
_cell.angle_alpha   90.00
_cell.angle_beta   90.00
_cell.angle_gamma   90.00
#
_symmetry.space_group_name_H-M   'P 1'
#
loop_
_entity.id
_entity.type
_entity.pdbx_description
1 polymer ?
#
loop_
_entity_poly.entity_id
_entity_poly.type
_entity_poly.pdbx_seq_one_letter_code
_entity_poly.pdbx_strand_id
1 'polypeptide(L)'
;MISFPKEFIKCLQAKKANIYDVIFFIHSKLTAVILWMFTLLLSAKQYFGDPIECMTDSKFKNYIHSYCWTMGTFLIPSSTDDLRNEIAVGVGPRRFDKENVNLRYYQWVVVVLLLEGLLFYMPAFLWEIWEDKRLEQLCSAVVAPLITIDEHKKHKNLIKAYLSKDNRNTHQQYAMKYFICEFLNLMISQIGNTIFLHFFLDGFWSKYMKALYTISFNNWHLWNQHSSQIFPKMAKCTFYTYGPSGSIKIHDALCMLPLNVLNEKLFAFLWIWFALMSILAAQKLIYRLALIAFPTMRVHLIRINARHMVVQDIRQILAKKCYGDWFLLYKLSRNVNPHFFQDLMSELLLKEKRDVVIEFSFN
;
A
#
# COMPACT_ATOMS: atom_id res chain seq x y z
N MET A 1 26.51 -39.92 7.07
CA MET A 1 26.65 -38.64 6.35
C MET A 1 25.49 -38.59 5.36
N ILE A 2 24.82 -37.44 5.16
CA ILE A 2 23.61 -37.22 4.34
C ILE A 2 22.26 -37.35 5.11
N SER A 3 22.07 -36.54 6.16
CA SER A 3 20.73 -36.16 6.69
C SER A 3 20.24 -34.80 6.13
N PHE A 4 21.12 -34.06 5.47
CA PHE A 4 20.89 -32.70 4.96
C PHE A 4 19.76 -32.55 3.91
N PRO A 5 19.51 -33.50 2.97
CA PRO A 5 18.46 -33.30 1.98
C PRO A 5 17.05 -33.36 2.58
N LYS A 6 16.84 -34.17 3.63
CA LYS A 6 15.52 -34.30 4.26
C LYS A 6 15.12 -33.03 5.01
N GLU A 7 16.04 -32.37 5.70
CA GLU A 7 15.76 -31.10 6.37
C GLU A 7 15.56 -29.94 5.38
N PHE A 8 16.35 -29.92 4.30
CA PHE A 8 16.21 -28.91 3.24
C PHE A 8 14.88 -29.03 2.49
N ILE A 9 14.44 -30.26 2.20
CA ILE A 9 13.11 -30.52 1.62
C ILE A 9 11.99 -30.18 2.61
N LYS A 10 12.18 -30.43 3.92
CA LYS A 10 11.23 -30.01 4.97
C LYS A 10 11.09 -28.49 5.04
N CYS A 11 12.18 -27.75 4.81
CA CYS A 11 12.19 -26.29 4.76
C CYS A 11 11.49 -25.75 3.49
N LEU A 12 11.67 -26.42 2.33
CA LEU A 12 10.99 -26.11 1.08
C LEU A 12 9.49 -26.46 1.07
N GLN A 13 9.07 -27.44 1.89
CA GLN A 13 7.67 -27.89 2.00
C GLN A 13 6.88 -27.18 3.10
N ALA A 14 7.51 -26.34 3.92
CA ALA A 14 6.81 -25.54 4.90
C ALA A 14 6.00 -24.44 4.18
N LYS A 15 4.75 -24.74 3.85
CA LYS A 15 3.79 -23.75 3.35
C LYS A 15 3.73 -22.62 4.38
N LYS A 16 4.31 -21.47 4.04
CA LYS A 16 4.32 -20.29 4.91
C LYS A 16 2.90 -19.93 5.29
N ALA A 17 2.64 -19.79 6.60
CA ALA A 17 1.32 -19.42 7.08
C ALA A 17 0.92 -18.05 6.50
N ASN A 18 -0.27 -17.97 5.93
CA ASN A 18 -0.86 -16.73 5.50
C ASN A 18 -1.35 -15.93 6.71
N ILE A 19 -0.49 -15.03 7.16
CA ILE A 19 -0.73 -14.08 8.25
C ILE A 19 -1.61 -12.89 7.79
N TYR A 20 -1.68 -12.62 6.48
CA TYR A 20 -2.37 -11.45 5.93
C TYR A 20 -3.79 -11.75 5.45
N ASP A 21 -4.66 -10.75 5.56
CA ASP A 21 -5.88 -10.71 4.77
C ASP A 21 -5.57 -10.19 3.37
N VAL A 22 -6.36 -10.59 2.36
CA VAL A 22 -6.12 -10.22 0.95
C VAL A 22 -6.06 -8.70 0.77
N ILE A 23 -7.01 -7.97 1.37
CA ILE A 23 -7.03 -6.50 1.32
C ILE A 23 -5.79 -5.90 1.98
N PHE A 24 -5.37 -6.43 3.14
CA PHE A 24 -4.15 -5.95 3.82
C PHE A 24 -2.92 -6.16 2.94
N PHE A 25 -2.80 -7.33 2.31
CA PHE A 25 -1.69 -7.67 1.42
C PHE A 25 -1.64 -6.74 0.19
N ILE A 26 -2.79 -6.52 -0.46
CA ILE A 26 -2.89 -5.63 -1.61
C ILE A 26 -2.52 -4.19 -1.21
N HIS A 27 -3.10 -3.70 -0.11
CA HIS A 27 -2.89 -2.34 0.36
C HIS A 27 -1.43 -2.03 0.69
N SER A 28 -0.76 -2.94 1.40
CA SER A 28 0.60 -2.70 1.91
C SER A 28 1.67 -3.19 0.93
N LYS A 29 1.75 -4.51 0.70
CA LYS A 29 2.82 -5.13 -0.09
C LYS A 29 2.69 -4.84 -1.57
N LEU A 30 1.50 -5.04 -2.16
CA LEU A 30 1.34 -4.82 -3.60
C LEU A 30 1.48 -3.34 -3.97
N THR A 31 0.87 -2.43 -3.21
CA THR A 31 1.06 -0.98 -3.42
C THR A 31 2.52 -0.56 -3.30
N ALA A 32 3.25 -1.03 -2.27
CA ALA A 32 4.67 -0.72 -2.14
C ALA A 32 5.50 -1.20 -3.34
N VAL A 33 5.24 -2.42 -3.83
CA VAL A 33 5.90 -2.96 -5.03
C VAL A 33 5.58 -2.12 -6.27
N ILE A 34 4.32 -1.74 -6.47
CA ILE A 34 3.92 -0.87 -7.59
C ILE A 34 4.67 0.47 -7.53
N LEU A 35 4.74 1.09 -6.35
CA LEU A 35 5.45 2.35 -6.16
C LEU A 35 6.95 2.21 -6.43
N TRP A 36 7.60 1.17 -5.92
CA TRP A 36 9.02 0.92 -6.20
C TRP A 36 9.29 0.62 -7.67
N MET A 37 8.39 -0.08 -8.35
CA MET A 37 8.49 -0.29 -9.80
C MET A 37 8.41 1.04 -10.57
N PHE A 38 7.53 1.96 -10.16
CA PHE A 38 7.47 3.29 -10.76
C PHE A 38 8.68 4.16 -10.40
N THR A 39 9.20 4.06 -9.18
CA THR A 39 10.49 4.66 -8.79
C THR A 39 11.61 4.20 -9.71
N LEU A 40 11.71 2.89 -9.98
CA LEU A 40 12.71 2.33 -10.88
C LEU A 40 12.53 2.83 -12.32
N LEU A 41 11.29 2.84 -12.83
CA LEU A 41 10.97 3.31 -14.18
C LEU A 41 11.35 4.79 -14.37
N LEU A 42 10.96 5.66 -13.42
CA LEU A 42 11.29 7.08 -13.48
C LEU A 42 12.79 7.33 -13.30
N SER A 43 13.45 6.59 -12.42
CA SER A 43 14.91 6.66 -12.26
C SER A 43 15.62 6.32 -13.56
N ALA A 44 15.15 5.27 -14.26
CA ALA A 44 15.72 4.89 -15.54
C ALA A 44 15.60 6.03 -16.57
N LYS A 45 14.43 6.67 -16.65
CA LYS A 45 14.23 7.81 -17.56
C LYS A 45 15.05 9.04 -17.15
N GLN A 46 15.23 9.29 -15.85
CA GLN A 46 15.95 10.44 -15.32
C GLN A 46 17.48 10.34 -15.50
N TYR A 47 18.06 9.15 -15.37
CA TYR A 47 19.52 8.96 -15.42
C TYR A 47 20.04 8.44 -16.77
N PHE A 48 19.26 7.64 -17.49
CA PHE A 48 19.69 7.03 -18.76
C PHE A 48 19.00 7.57 -20.00
N GLY A 49 17.92 8.35 -19.84
CA GLY A 49 17.25 9.02 -20.96
C GLY A 49 17.47 10.53 -20.92
N ASP A 50 16.94 11.23 -21.93
CA ASP A 50 16.92 12.70 -21.92
C ASP A 50 15.76 13.22 -21.04
N PRO A 51 16.04 13.86 -19.89
CA PRO A 51 14.99 14.30 -18.97
C PRO A 51 14.39 15.65 -19.37
N ILE A 52 15.12 16.44 -20.15
CA ILE A 52 14.73 17.75 -20.68
C ILE A 52 15.29 17.95 -22.09
N GLU A 53 14.50 18.54 -22.98
CA GLU A 53 14.95 18.90 -24.32
C GLU A 53 14.60 20.35 -24.62
N CYS A 54 15.62 21.20 -24.74
CA CYS A 54 15.47 22.63 -24.99
C CYS A 54 15.75 23.03 -26.44
N MET A 55 14.87 23.89 -26.98
CA MET A 55 15.06 24.59 -28.25
C MET A 55 16.06 25.73 -28.05
N THR A 56 17.24 25.60 -28.65
CA THR A 56 18.31 26.59 -28.55
C THR A 56 19.34 26.39 -29.67
N ASP A 57 20.32 27.29 -29.77
CA ASP A 57 21.40 27.20 -30.76
C ASP A 57 22.25 25.94 -30.52
N SER A 58 22.58 25.26 -31.61
CA SER A 58 23.34 24.00 -31.67
C SER A 58 24.65 24.06 -30.88
N LYS A 59 25.33 25.21 -30.87
CA LYS A 59 26.62 25.40 -30.19
C LYS A 59 26.56 25.21 -28.67
N PHE A 60 25.43 25.55 -28.05
CA PHE A 60 25.28 25.52 -26.59
C PHE A 60 24.26 24.48 -26.11
N LYS A 61 23.73 23.64 -27.02
CA LYS A 61 22.63 22.70 -26.76
C LYS A 61 22.86 21.88 -25.49
N ASN A 62 23.98 21.15 -25.40
CA ASN A 62 24.26 20.28 -24.25
C ASN A 62 24.44 21.06 -22.95
N TYR A 63 25.13 22.21 -23.00
CA TYR A 63 25.33 23.05 -21.82
C TYR A 63 24.00 23.59 -21.29
N ILE A 64 23.13 24.05 -22.17
CA ILE A 64 21.81 24.60 -21.82
C ILE A 64 20.90 23.50 -21.28
N HIS A 65 20.92 22.31 -21.90
CA HIS A 65 20.16 21.16 -21.39
C HIS A 65 20.57 20.82 -19.96
N SER A 66 21.87 20.71 -19.68
CA SER A 66 22.36 20.48 -18.31
C SER A 66 22.06 21.64 -17.36
N TYR A 67 22.26 22.89 -17.80
CA TYR A 67 22.00 24.07 -16.99
C TYR A 67 20.53 24.17 -16.59
N CYS A 68 19.61 24.03 -17.55
CA CYS A 68 18.17 24.09 -17.31
C CYS A 68 17.67 22.91 -16.47
N TRP A 69 18.26 21.72 -16.64
CA TRP A 69 17.99 20.60 -15.76
C TRP A 69 18.43 20.88 -14.32
N THR A 70 19.65 21.36 -14.10
CA THR A 70 20.21 21.55 -12.75
C THR A 70 19.64 22.78 -12.03
N MET A 71 19.55 23.92 -12.72
CA MET A 71 19.05 25.18 -12.12
C MET A 71 17.52 25.24 -12.08
N GLY A 72 16.85 24.38 -12.85
CA GLY A 72 15.40 24.30 -12.96
C GLY A 72 14.83 25.23 -14.03
N THR A 73 13.54 25.02 -14.29
CA THR A 73 12.76 25.77 -15.27
C THR A 73 11.63 26.52 -14.57
N PHE A 74 10.95 27.43 -15.27
CA PHE A 74 9.82 28.15 -14.70
C PHE A 74 8.66 28.28 -15.68
N LEU A 75 7.47 28.50 -15.12
CA LEU A 75 6.27 28.85 -15.87
C LEU A 75 5.97 30.34 -15.70
N ILE A 76 5.43 30.93 -16.75
CA ILE A 76 4.91 32.29 -16.75
C ILE A 76 3.39 32.18 -16.56
N PRO A 77 2.82 32.68 -15.44
CA PRO A 77 1.39 32.60 -15.21
C PRO A 77 0.63 33.36 -16.32
N SER A 78 -0.23 32.67 -17.07
CA SER A 78 -1.05 33.33 -18.09
C SER A 78 -2.08 34.25 -17.42
N SER A 79 -2.37 35.41 -18.02
CA SER A 79 -3.63 36.10 -17.72
C SER A 79 -4.78 35.28 -18.26
N THR A 80 -5.89 35.28 -17.52
CA THR A 80 -7.18 34.70 -17.92
C THR A 80 -7.68 35.18 -19.29
N ASP A 81 -7.18 36.32 -19.80
CA ASP A 81 -7.55 36.88 -21.11
C ASP A 81 -6.85 36.29 -22.34
N ASP A 82 -5.72 35.58 -22.19
CA ASP A 82 -4.95 35.04 -23.32
C ASP A 82 -5.28 33.57 -23.62
N LEU A 83 -6.56 33.20 -23.51
CA LEU A 83 -7.11 31.89 -23.88
C LEU A 83 -7.09 31.64 -25.41
N ARG A 84 -6.21 32.32 -26.16
CA ARG A 84 -6.09 32.22 -27.63
C ARG A 84 -4.84 31.49 -28.10
N ASN A 85 -3.84 31.27 -27.24
CA ASN A 85 -2.61 30.57 -27.61
C ASN A 85 -2.48 29.22 -26.89
N GLU A 86 -3.23 28.24 -27.38
CA GLU A 86 -3.43 26.89 -26.84
C GLU A 86 -2.21 25.93 -26.94
N ILE A 87 -1.00 26.43 -27.14
CA ILE A 87 0.16 25.54 -27.43
C ILE A 87 0.79 24.99 -26.13
N ALA A 88 0.77 25.76 -25.03
CA ALA A 88 1.24 25.29 -23.71
C ALA A 88 0.80 26.22 -22.56
N VAL A 89 0.27 25.64 -21.48
CA VAL A 89 0.02 26.37 -20.23
C VAL A 89 1.37 26.83 -19.65
N GLY A 90 1.53 28.13 -19.41
CA GLY A 90 2.70 28.66 -18.72
C GLY A 90 3.84 29.17 -19.63
N VAL A 91 3.62 29.26 -20.94
CA VAL A 91 4.62 29.76 -21.91
C VAL A 91 4.13 31.08 -22.53
N GLY A 92 4.89 32.16 -22.34
CA GLY A 92 4.54 33.48 -22.85
C GLY A 92 5.66 34.51 -22.71
N PRO A 93 5.46 35.78 -23.09
CA PRO A 93 6.40 36.85 -22.76
C PRO A 93 6.47 37.04 -21.23
N ARG A 94 7.66 37.29 -20.69
CA ARG A 94 7.85 37.51 -19.25
C ARG A 94 7.14 38.79 -18.85
N ARG A 95 6.27 38.70 -17.83
CA ARG A 95 5.59 39.85 -17.21
C ARG A 95 6.32 40.17 -15.91
N PHE A 96 6.70 41.42 -15.71
CA PHE A 96 7.47 41.86 -14.52
C PHE A 96 6.59 42.00 -13.27
N ASP A 97 5.27 41.99 -13.49
CA ASP A 97 4.17 42.18 -12.56
C ASP A 97 3.71 40.87 -11.88
N LYS A 98 4.18 39.70 -12.34
CA LYS A 98 3.87 38.40 -11.72
C LYS A 98 5.12 37.57 -11.49
N GLU A 99 5.19 36.94 -10.33
CA GLU A 99 6.27 36.00 -10.03
C GLU A 99 6.14 34.73 -10.88
N ASN A 100 7.29 34.23 -11.34
CA ASN A 100 7.38 33.00 -12.10
C ASN A 100 7.22 31.78 -11.18
N VAL A 101 6.51 30.75 -11.63
CA VAL A 101 6.37 29.49 -10.88
C VAL A 101 7.55 28.59 -11.20
N ASN A 102 8.46 28.38 -10.25
CA ASN A 102 9.63 27.54 -10.42
C ASN A 102 9.27 26.04 -10.39
N LEU A 103 9.68 25.31 -11.40
CA LEU A 103 9.49 23.87 -11.56
C LEU A 103 10.80 23.16 -11.23
N ARG A 104 10.91 22.69 -9.98
CA ARG A 104 12.01 21.81 -9.53
C ARG A 104 11.52 20.49 -8.93
N TYR A 105 10.21 20.33 -8.71
CA TYR A 105 9.65 19.15 -8.07
C TYR A 105 9.91 17.87 -8.87
N TYR A 106 9.99 17.93 -10.21
CA TYR A 106 10.14 16.74 -11.05
C TYR A 106 11.43 15.96 -10.76
N GLN A 107 12.47 16.62 -10.26
CA GLN A 107 13.72 15.99 -9.82
C GLN A 107 13.53 15.11 -8.57
N TRP A 108 12.54 15.46 -7.75
CA TRP A 108 12.25 14.84 -6.45
C TRP A 108 11.16 13.77 -6.52
N VAL A 109 10.42 13.67 -7.63
CA VAL A 109 9.31 12.70 -7.79
C VAL A 109 9.76 11.27 -7.50
N VAL A 110 10.96 10.88 -7.95
CA VAL A 110 11.53 9.55 -7.69
C VAL A 110 11.68 9.28 -6.18
N VAL A 111 12.23 10.25 -5.44
CA VAL A 111 12.44 10.15 -3.98
C VAL A 111 11.10 10.10 -3.25
N VAL A 112 10.13 10.89 -3.70
CA VAL A 112 8.77 10.94 -3.18
C VAL A 112 8.10 9.57 -3.34
N LEU A 113 8.10 8.98 -4.53
CA LEU A 113 7.52 7.64 -4.75
C LEU A 113 8.20 6.54 -3.93
N LEU A 114 9.53 6.64 -3.74
CA LEU A 114 10.27 5.70 -2.89
C LEU A 114 9.81 5.80 -1.44
N LEU A 115 9.69 7.02 -0.92
CA LEU A 115 9.22 7.28 0.44
C LEU A 115 7.76 6.82 0.62
N GLU A 116 6.89 7.07 -0.36
CA GLU A 116 5.52 6.56 -0.33
C GLU A 116 5.50 5.02 -0.29
N GLY A 117 6.33 4.36 -1.10
CA GLY A 117 6.44 2.89 -1.07
C GLY A 117 6.83 2.37 0.31
N LEU A 118 7.78 3.03 0.97
CA LEU A 118 8.18 2.71 2.35
C LEU A 118 7.04 2.94 3.36
N LEU A 119 6.31 4.05 3.24
CA LEU A 119 5.18 4.37 4.11
C LEU A 119 4.05 3.34 3.97
N PHE A 120 3.66 2.97 2.74
CA PHE A 120 2.65 1.93 2.52
C PHE A 120 3.10 0.53 2.99
N TYR A 121 4.41 0.25 2.97
CA TYR A 121 4.97 -1.01 3.49
C TYR A 121 5.02 -1.07 5.02
N MET A 122 5.09 0.09 5.70
CA MET A 122 5.30 0.19 7.15
C MET A 122 4.32 -0.67 7.99
N PRO A 123 3.00 -0.71 7.73
CA PRO A 123 2.09 -1.53 8.55
C PRO A 123 2.34 -3.03 8.40
N ALA A 124 2.78 -3.48 7.21
CA ALA A 124 3.14 -4.88 6.99
C ALA A 124 4.42 -5.26 7.72
N PHE A 125 5.43 -4.39 7.66
CA PHE A 125 6.67 -4.56 8.42
C PHE A 125 6.41 -4.63 9.93
N LEU A 126 5.60 -3.72 10.45
CA LEU A 126 5.22 -3.70 11.87
C LEU A 126 4.48 -4.97 12.27
N TRP A 127 3.57 -5.44 11.42
CA TRP A 127 2.86 -6.70 11.66
C TRP A 127 3.79 -7.91 11.67
N GLU A 128 4.77 -8.00 10.78
CA GLU A 128 5.74 -9.11 10.76
C GLU A 128 6.55 -9.19 12.06
N ILE A 129 6.97 -8.04 12.60
CA ILE A 129 7.68 -7.97 13.88
C ILE A 129 6.76 -8.40 15.03
N TRP A 130 5.51 -7.97 15.02
CA TRP A 130 4.55 -8.23 16.09
C TRP A 130 3.97 -9.65 16.09
N GLU A 131 3.84 -10.26 14.92
CA GLU A 131 3.39 -11.63 14.74
C GLU A 131 4.42 -12.64 15.27
N ASP A 132 5.71 -12.33 15.12
CA ASP A 132 6.84 -13.14 15.60
C ASP A 132 6.73 -14.63 15.23
N LYS A 133 6.29 -14.92 13.99
CA LYS A 133 6.08 -16.28 13.45
C LYS A 133 5.17 -17.18 14.29
N ARG A 134 4.37 -16.63 15.19
CA ARG A 134 3.50 -17.39 16.09
C ARG A 134 2.50 -18.27 15.35
N LEU A 135 1.77 -17.71 14.38
CA LEU A 135 0.82 -18.49 13.57
C LEU A 135 1.53 -19.55 12.71
N GLU A 136 2.72 -19.24 12.22
CA GLU A 136 3.55 -20.18 11.46
C GLU A 136 3.98 -21.38 12.31
N GLN A 137 4.41 -21.15 13.56
CA GLN A 137 4.73 -22.23 14.51
C GLN A 137 3.50 -23.10 14.84
N LEU A 138 2.32 -22.48 14.97
CA LEU A 138 1.08 -23.22 15.22
C LEU A 138 0.67 -24.08 14.02
N CYS A 139 0.81 -23.57 12.79
CA CYS A 139 0.35 -24.24 11.57
C CYS A 139 1.38 -25.20 10.94
N SER A 140 2.67 -24.90 11.01
CA SER A 140 3.73 -25.62 10.29
C SER A 140 3.78 -27.12 10.59
N ALA A 141 3.47 -27.51 11.83
CA ALA A 141 3.43 -28.90 12.25
C ALA A 141 2.10 -29.63 11.95
N VAL A 142 1.14 -28.99 11.29
CA VAL A 142 -0.12 -29.61 10.82
C VAL A 142 -0.18 -29.72 9.30
N VAL A 143 0.57 -28.87 8.58
CA VAL A 143 0.49 -28.75 7.12
C VAL A 143 1.47 -29.67 6.39
N ALA A 144 2.42 -30.32 7.10
CA ALA A 144 3.35 -31.23 6.45
C ALA A 144 2.64 -32.53 5.98
N PRO A 145 2.79 -32.92 4.70
CA PRO A 145 2.03 -34.04 4.11
C PRO A 145 2.45 -35.44 4.61
N LEU A 146 3.58 -35.55 5.32
CA LEU A 146 4.19 -36.82 5.76
C LEU A 146 4.39 -36.85 7.29
N ILE A 147 3.36 -36.46 8.05
CA ILE A 147 3.39 -36.54 9.52
C ILE A 147 2.80 -37.88 9.98
N THR A 148 3.44 -38.53 10.94
CA THR A 148 2.91 -39.75 11.57
C THR A 148 1.63 -39.46 12.37
N ILE A 149 0.71 -40.44 12.48
CA ILE A 149 -0.56 -40.27 13.20
C ILE A 149 -0.32 -39.82 14.67
N ASP A 150 0.75 -40.32 15.30
CA ASP A 150 1.13 -39.97 16.67
C ASP A 150 1.63 -38.53 16.82
N GLU A 151 2.49 -38.05 15.91
CA GLU A 151 2.96 -36.66 15.90
C GLU A 151 1.79 -35.69 15.66
N HIS A 152 0.88 -36.05 14.76
CA HIS A 152 -0.31 -35.26 14.47
C HIS A 152 -1.22 -35.14 15.70
N LYS A 153 -1.42 -36.23 16.45
CA LYS A 153 -2.17 -36.23 17.71
C LYS A 153 -1.49 -35.41 18.80
N LYS A 154 -0.15 -35.52 18.93
CA LYS A 154 0.65 -34.74 19.89
C LYS A 154 0.54 -33.24 19.62
N HIS A 155 0.66 -32.82 18.36
CA HIS A 155 0.60 -31.41 17.99
C HIS A 155 -0.82 -30.83 18.15
N LYS A 156 -1.86 -31.61 17.79
CA LYS A 156 -3.25 -31.24 18.06
C LYS A 156 -3.49 -31.01 19.56
N ASN A 157 -2.99 -31.90 20.42
CA ASN A 157 -3.09 -31.74 21.87
C ASN A 157 -2.35 -30.48 22.37
N LEU A 158 -1.22 -30.13 21.78
CA LEU A 158 -0.48 -28.90 22.09
C LEU A 158 -1.27 -27.65 21.69
N ILE A 159 -1.85 -27.62 20.48
CA ILE A 159 -2.73 -26.52 20.04
C ILE A 159 -3.96 -26.41 20.94
N LYS A 160 -4.58 -27.54 21.29
CA LYS A 160 -5.72 -27.58 22.22
C LYS A 160 -5.36 -27.03 23.60
N ALA A 161 -4.23 -27.46 24.16
CA ALA A 161 -3.74 -26.95 25.43
C ALA A 161 -3.47 -25.45 25.36
N TYR A 162 -2.90 -24.98 24.25
CA TYR A 162 -2.65 -23.57 24.00
C TYR A 162 -3.93 -22.73 23.93
N LEU A 163 -4.92 -23.16 23.14
CA LEU A 163 -6.21 -22.48 22.97
C LEU A 163 -7.10 -22.56 24.22
N SER A 164 -6.88 -23.57 25.06
CA SER A 164 -7.61 -23.75 26.32
C SER A 164 -6.96 -23.05 27.51
N LYS A 165 -5.68 -22.71 27.43
CA LYS A 165 -4.99 -21.99 28.52
C LYS A 165 -5.54 -20.57 28.56
N ASP A 166 -5.86 -20.08 29.75
CA ASP A 166 -6.58 -18.81 29.96
C ASP A 166 -5.66 -17.59 29.77
N ASN A 167 -5.07 -17.47 28.57
CA ASN A 167 -4.17 -16.38 28.17
C ASN A 167 -4.94 -15.26 27.44
N ARG A 168 -6.08 -14.84 28.00
CA ARG A 168 -6.98 -13.85 27.39
C ARG A 168 -6.26 -12.58 26.97
N ASN A 169 -5.36 -12.08 27.83
CA ASN A 169 -4.60 -10.86 27.57
C ASN A 169 -3.64 -10.99 26.38
N THR A 170 -2.95 -12.12 26.23
CA THR A 170 -2.01 -12.33 25.13
C THR A 170 -2.73 -12.48 23.78
N HIS A 171 -3.89 -13.14 23.77
CA HIS A 171 -4.69 -13.31 22.55
C HIS A 171 -5.38 -11.99 22.16
N GLN A 172 -5.83 -11.22 23.14
CA GLN A 172 -6.37 -9.89 22.92
C GLN A 172 -5.30 -8.90 22.41
N GLN A 173 -4.10 -8.90 22.99
CA GLN A 173 -2.99 -8.08 22.51
C GLN A 173 -2.61 -8.42 21.07
N TYR A 174 -2.60 -9.70 20.70
CA TYR A 174 -2.35 -10.14 19.33
C TYR A 174 -3.38 -9.57 18.34
N ALA A 175 -4.67 -9.67 18.66
CA ALA A 175 -5.73 -9.10 17.83
C ALA A 175 -5.67 -7.56 17.78
N MET A 176 -5.34 -6.91 18.90
CA MET A 176 -5.22 -5.45 18.98
C MET A 176 -4.05 -4.93 18.14
N LYS A 177 -2.89 -5.60 18.17
CA LYS A 177 -1.74 -5.28 17.32
C LYS A 177 -2.12 -5.35 15.84
N TYR A 178 -2.87 -6.38 15.43
CA TYR A 178 -3.36 -6.48 14.04
C TYR A 178 -4.32 -5.34 13.68
N PHE A 179 -5.25 -5.02 14.58
CA PHE A 179 -6.19 -3.92 14.41
C PHE A 179 -5.46 -2.57 14.26
N ILE A 180 -4.42 -2.33 15.04
CA ILE A 180 -3.57 -1.14 14.92
C ILE A 180 -2.92 -1.08 13.53
N CYS A 181 -2.40 -2.20 13.00
CA CYS A 181 -1.86 -2.22 11.64
C CYS A 181 -2.93 -1.93 10.56
N GLU A 182 -4.16 -2.44 10.73
CA GLU A 182 -5.28 -2.10 9.82
C GLU A 182 -5.68 -0.63 9.91
N PHE A 183 -5.69 -0.06 11.11
CA PHE A 183 -5.93 1.37 11.32
C PHE A 183 -4.83 2.23 10.71
N LEU A 184 -3.56 1.84 10.89
CA LEU A 184 -2.41 2.52 10.28
C LEU A 184 -2.49 2.51 8.75
N ASN A 185 -2.91 1.39 8.12
CA ASN A 185 -3.14 1.35 6.68
C ASN A 185 -4.14 2.44 6.24
N LEU A 186 -5.28 2.55 6.92
CA LEU A 186 -6.28 3.58 6.62
C LEU A 186 -5.72 4.99 6.82
N MET A 187 -5.01 5.23 7.93
CA MET A 187 -4.42 6.53 8.25
C MET A 187 -3.38 6.95 7.20
N ILE A 188 -2.51 6.04 6.78
CA ILE A 188 -1.51 6.28 5.74
C ILE A 188 -2.18 6.58 4.40
N SER A 189 -3.20 5.80 4.01
CA SER A 189 -3.88 5.99 2.73
C SER A 189 -4.72 7.27 2.66
N GLN A 190 -5.46 7.60 3.72
CA GLN A 190 -6.38 8.74 3.72
C GLN A 190 -5.71 10.05 4.11
N ILE A 191 -4.96 10.04 5.22
CA ILE A 191 -4.39 11.26 5.80
C ILE A 191 -2.96 11.45 5.29
N GLY A 192 -2.12 10.42 5.41
CA GLY A 192 -0.70 10.48 5.04
C GLY A 192 -0.51 10.86 3.58
N ASN A 193 -1.04 10.06 2.67
CA ASN A 193 -0.88 10.27 1.23
C ASN A 193 -1.57 11.55 0.73
N THR A 194 -2.74 11.90 1.26
CA THR A 194 -3.43 13.16 0.89
C THR A 194 -2.63 14.39 1.29
N ILE A 195 -2.16 14.47 2.55
CA ILE A 195 -1.37 15.60 3.03
C ILE A 195 -0.03 15.66 2.29
N PHE A 196 0.62 14.51 2.11
CA PHE A 196 1.93 14.44 1.46
C PHE A 196 1.87 14.90 0.00
N LEU A 197 0.92 14.40 -0.79
CA LEU A 197 0.75 14.82 -2.18
C LEU A 197 0.18 16.23 -2.32
N HIS A 198 -0.59 16.72 -1.35
CA HIS A 198 -1.03 18.11 -1.33
C HIS A 198 0.15 19.08 -1.18
N PHE A 199 1.07 18.79 -0.25
CA PHE A 199 2.26 19.60 -0.04
C PHE A 199 3.24 19.51 -1.23
N PHE A 200 3.41 18.32 -1.81
CA PHE A 200 4.39 18.12 -2.87
C PHE A 200 3.93 18.58 -4.27
N LEU A 201 2.68 18.30 -4.66
CA LEU A 201 2.14 18.57 -5.99
C LEU A 201 1.05 19.64 -6.00
N ASP A 202 0.98 20.46 -4.94
CA ASP A 202 0.06 21.60 -4.76
C ASP A 202 -1.38 21.29 -5.19
N GLY A 203 -2.16 20.69 -4.29
CA GLY A 203 -3.58 20.40 -4.59
C GLY A 203 -3.81 19.27 -5.60
N PHE A 204 -2.88 18.31 -5.68
CA PHE A 204 -2.93 17.09 -6.51
C PHE A 204 -4.33 16.51 -6.67
N TRP A 205 -4.98 16.15 -5.57
CA TRP A 205 -6.28 15.47 -5.56
C TRP A 205 -7.40 16.28 -6.22
N SER A 206 -7.50 17.57 -5.89
CA SER A 206 -8.53 18.46 -6.44
C SER A 206 -8.30 18.75 -7.93
N LYS A 207 -7.04 19.00 -8.31
CA LYS A 207 -6.67 19.28 -9.70
C LYS A 207 -6.84 18.03 -10.58
N TYR A 208 -6.45 16.83 -10.11
CA TYR A 208 -6.66 15.57 -10.85
C TYR A 208 -8.13 15.20 -10.96
N MET A 209 -8.94 15.43 -9.93
CA MET A 209 -10.38 15.16 -10.00
C MET A 209 -11.03 15.98 -11.13
N LYS A 210 -10.67 17.27 -11.24
CA LYS A 210 -11.13 18.12 -12.35
C LYS A 210 -10.65 17.59 -13.69
N ALA A 211 -9.40 17.16 -13.79
CA ALA A 211 -8.86 16.57 -15.01
C ALA A 211 -9.63 15.29 -15.40
N LEU A 212 -9.83 14.35 -14.48
CA LEU A 212 -10.53 13.08 -14.72
C LEU A 212 -11.99 13.28 -15.15
N TYR A 213 -12.67 14.28 -14.59
CA TYR A 213 -14.03 14.63 -14.99
C TYR A 213 -14.14 15.01 -16.49
N THR A 214 -13.08 15.53 -17.11
CA THR A 214 -13.10 15.87 -18.54
C THR A 214 -13.09 14.66 -19.47
N ILE A 215 -12.63 13.50 -18.98
CA ILE A 215 -12.58 12.25 -19.74
C ILE A 215 -13.99 11.74 -20.04
N SER A 216 -14.96 11.96 -19.16
CA SER A 216 -16.35 11.51 -19.38
C SER A 216 -17.02 12.19 -20.58
N PHE A 217 -16.55 13.39 -20.96
CA PHE A 217 -17.03 14.14 -22.12
C PHE A 217 -16.08 14.03 -23.34
N ASN A 218 -15.10 13.12 -23.30
CA ASN A 218 -14.12 12.88 -24.36
C ASN A 218 -13.35 14.15 -24.82
N ASN A 219 -13.14 15.11 -23.91
CA ASN A 219 -12.49 16.37 -24.22
C ASN A 219 -11.00 16.33 -23.85
N TRP A 220 -10.18 15.80 -24.76
CA TRP A 220 -8.73 15.64 -24.57
C TRP A 220 -7.97 16.97 -24.45
N HIS A 221 -8.50 18.05 -25.04
CA HIS A 221 -7.90 19.37 -24.90
C HIS A 221 -7.99 19.86 -23.45
N LEU A 222 -9.16 19.72 -22.83
CA LEU A 222 -9.38 20.12 -21.45
C LEU A 222 -8.63 19.22 -20.45
N TRP A 223 -8.49 17.92 -20.75
CA TRP A 223 -7.58 17.02 -20.01
C TRP A 223 -6.15 17.55 -20.01
N ASN A 224 -5.62 17.89 -21.19
CA ASN A 224 -4.27 18.42 -21.33
C ASN A 224 -4.09 19.74 -20.58
N GLN A 225 -5.10 20.62 -20.59
CA GLN A 225 -5.07 21.88 -19.87
C GLN A 225 -4.99 21.66 -18.34
N HIS A 226 -5.84 20.80 -17.78
CA HIS A 226 -5.85 20.55 -16.34
C HIS A 226 -4.65 19.74 -15.87
N SER A 227 -4.25 18.70 -16.61
CA SER A 227 -3.06 17.90 -16.26
C SER A 227 -1.78 18.73 -16.32
N SER A 228 -1.67 19.67 -17.27
CA SER A 228 -0.51 20.58 -17.37
C SER A 228 -0.39 21.57 -16.21
N GLN A 229 -1.45 21.79 -15.43
CA GLN A 229 -1.38 22.60 -14.20
C GLN A 229 -0.65 21.86 -13.07
N ILE A 230 -0.54 20.53 -13.16
CA ILE A 230 0.12 19.67 -12.17
C ILE A 230 1.47 19.21 -12.72
N PHE A 231 1.46 18.72 -13.97
CA PHE A 231 2.61 18.21 -14.71
C PHE A 231 2.83 18.99 -16.01
N PRO A 232 3.44 20.18 -15.94
CA PRO A 232 3.75 20.98 -17.12
C PRO A 232 4.71 20.25 -18.04
N LYS A 233 4.36 20.16 -19.32
CA LYS A 233 5.13 19.45 -20.36
C LYS A 233 6.13 20.36 -21.07
N MET A 234 5.93 21.67 -20.95
CA MET A 234 6.79 22.70 -21.52
C MET A 234 7.06 23.75 -20.45
N ALA A 235 8.27 24.27 -20.42
CA ALA A 235 8.67 25.33 -19.49
C ALA A 235 9.73 26.23 -20.11
N LYS A 236 9.88 27.44 -19.56
CA LYS A 236 10.94 28.35 -19.96
C LYS A 236 12.17 28.20 -19.06
N CYS A 237 13.33 28.44 -19.66
CA CYS A 237 14.61 28.52 -18.99
C CYS A 237 15.37 29.72 -19.54
N THR A 238 15.97 30.51 -18.64
CA THR A 238 16.78 31.68 -19.02
C THR A 238 18.19 31.46 -18.53
N PHE A 239 19.17 31.48 -19.43
CA PHE A 239 20.58 31.42 -19.07
C PHE A 239 21.28 32.72 -19.43
N TYR A 240 22.24 33.11 -18.61
CA TYR A 240 22.99 34.34 -18.77
C TYR A 240 24.43 34.01 -19.16
N THR A 241 24.92 34.61 -20.24
CA THR A 241 26.33 34.59 -20.60
C THR A 241 26.92 35.98 -20.47
N TYR A 242 28.24 36.05 -20.32
CA TYR A 242 28.97 37.32 -20.21
C TYR A 242 29.81 37.53 -21.47
N GLY A 243 29.61 38.65 -22.15
CA GLY A 243 30.44 39.05 -23.28
C GLY A 243 31.86 39.48 -22.85
N PRO A 244 32.79 39.71 -23.80
CA PRO A 244 34.15 40.16 -23.48
C PRO A 244 34.21 41.47 -22.69
N SER A 245 33.19 42.31 -22.82
CA SER A 245 33.02 43.57 -22.08
C SER A 245 32.33 43.41 -20.72
N GLY A 246 32.01 42.19 -20.29
CA GLY A 246 31.23 41.91 -19.07
C GLY A 246 29.72 42.18 -19.20
N SER A 247 29.23 42.58 -20.38
CA SER A 247 27.80 42.77 -20.62
C SER A 247 27.04 41.44 -20.60
N ILE A 248 25.88 41.44 -19.93
CA ILE A 248 25.02 40.27 -19.80
C ILE A 248 24.29 40.03 -21.13
N LYS A 249 24.42 38.83 -21.67
CA LYS A 249 23.63 38.34 -22.80
C LYS A 249 22.64 37.30 -22.27
N ILE A 250 21.36 37.59 -22.43
CA ILE A 250 20.27 36.73 -22.01
C ILE A 250 19.93 35.79 -23.16
N HIS A 251 19.78 34.52 -22.84
CA HIS A 251 19.33 33.53 -23.78
C HIS A 251 18.13 32.79 -23.20
N ASP A 252 17.02 32.90 -23.92
CA ASP A 252 15.76 32.25 -23.56
C ASP A 252 15.64 30.93 -24.32
N ALA A 253 15.44 29.85 -23.58
CA ALA A 253 15.20 28.53 -24.14
C ALA A 253 13.79 28.06 -23.76
N LEU A 254 13.07 27.51 -24.74
CA LEU A 254 11.83 26.77 -24.52
C LEU A 254 12.18 25.29 -24.39
N CYS A 255 11.80 24.67 -23.28
CA CYS A 255 12.17 23.29 -22.98
C CYS A 255 10.92 22.40 -22.88
N MET A 256 10.97 21.23 -23.51
CA MET A 256 10.04 20.14 -23.30
C MET A 256 10.54 19.27 -22.14
N LEU A 257 9.60 18.77 -21.33
CA LEU A 257 9.85 17.94 -20.15
C LEU A 257 9.24 16.53 -20.35
N PRO A 258 9.92 15.63 -21.08
CA PRO A 258 9.46 14.25 -21.25
C PRO A 258 9.19 13.52 -19.93
N LEU A 259 9.96 13.84 -18.87
CA LEU A 259 9.79 13.24 -17.55
C LEU A 259 8.39 13.57 -16.96
N ASN A 260 7.87 14.77 -17.21
CA ASN A 260 6.55 15.17 -16.74
C ASN A 260 5.41 14.54 -17.54
N VAL A 261 5.62 14.21 -18.82
CA VAL A 261 4.67 13.41 -19.59
C VAL A 261 4.52 12.02 -18.97
N LEU A 262 5.63 11.41 -18.56
CA LEU A 262 5.61 10.11 -17.87
C LEU A 262 4.96 10.23 -16.48
N ASN A 263 5.30 11.25 -15.71
CA ASN A 263 4.68 11.53 -14.41
C ASN A 263 3.15 11.68 -14.52
N GLU A 264 2.65 12.43 -15.51
CA GLU A 264 1.20 12.59 -15.72
C GLU A 264 0.48 11.24 -15.83
N LYS A 265 1.05 10.30 -16.60
CA LYS A 265 0.43 8.99 -16.82
C LYS A 265 0.53 8.08 -15.60
N LEU A 266 1.68 8.05 -14.94
CA LEU A 266 1.87 7.27 -13.71
C LEU A 266 0.96 7.77 -12.59
N PHE A 267 0.89 9.08 -12.37
CA PHE A 267 0.06 9.67 -11.33
C PHE A 267 -1.44 9.60 -11.64
N ALA A 268 -1.84 9.55 -12.92
CA ALA A 268 -3.23 9.25 -13.28
C ALA A 268 -3.64 7.84 -12.81
N PHE A 269 -2.78 6.84 -13.05
CA PHE A 269 -2.99 5.49 -12.54
C PHE A 269 -2.96 5.46 -10.99
N LEU A 270 -1.97 6.11 -10.37
CA LEU A 270 -1.84 6.14 -8.90
C LEU A 270 -3.02 6.82 -8.22
N TRP A 271 -3.61 7.86 -8.81
CA TRP A 271 -4.80 8.50 -8.25
C TRP A 271 -5.94 7.50 -8.08
N ILE A 272 -6.22 6.71 -9.13
CA ILE A 272 -7.26 5.67 -9.10
C ILE A 272 -6.87 4.57 -8.11
N TRP A 273 -5.60 4.15 -8.13
CA TRP A 273 -5.09 3.12 -7.23
C TRP A 273 -5.21 3.52 -5.76
N PHE A 274 -4.77 4.71 -5.39
CA PHE A 274 -4.85 5.23 -4.02
C PHE A 274 -6.29 5.43 -3.58
N ALA A 275 -7.18 5.94 -4.45
CA ALA A 275 -8.61 6.04 -4.14
C ALA A 275 -9.22 4.65 -3.85
N LEU A 276 -8.88 3.64 -4.65
CA LEU A 276 -9.31 2.25 -4.43
C LEU A 276 -8.77 1.69 -3.11
N MET A 277 -7.47 1.87 -2.82
CA MET A 277 -6.86 1.40 -1.58
C MET A 277 -7.50 2.05 -0.35
N SER A 278 -7.78 3.34 -0.43
CA SER A 278 -8.50 4.13 0.56
C SER A 278 -9.91 3.57 0.86
N ILE A 279 -10.66 3.19 -0.17
CA ILE A 279 -11.99 2.57 -0.03
C ILE A 279 -11.89 1.17 0.59
N LEU A 280 -10.97 0.34 0.07
CA LEU A 280 -10.79 -1.03 0.56
C LEU A 280 -10.33 -1.07 2.03
N ALA A 281 -9.43 -0.17 2.43
CA ALA A 281 -9.00 -0.03 3.82
C ALA A 281 -10.16 0.38 4.73
N ALA A 282 -10.99 1.36 4.30
CA ALA A 282 -12.14 1.80 5.06
C ALA A 282 -13.17 0.67 5.23
N GLN A 283 -13.52 -0.02 4.14
CA GLN A 283 -14.43 -1.17 4.17
C GLN A 283 -13.89 -2.28 5.09
N LYS A 284 -12.57 -2.52 5.06
CA LYS A 284 -11.94 -3.53 5.90
C LYS A 284 -12.04 -3.19 7.39
N LEU A 285 -11.83 -1.92 7.75
CA LEU A 285 -11.94 -1.46 9.13
C LEU A 285 -13.40 -1.52 9.62
N ILE A 286 -14.36 -1.09 8.79
CA ILE A 286 -15.80 -1.19 9.09
C ILE A 286 -16.19 -2.66 9.33
N TYR A 287 -15.74 -3.56 8.45
CA TYR A 287 -15.96 -5.00 8.62
C TYR A 287 -15.38 -5.53 9.94
N ARG A 288 -14.19 -5.06 10.34
CA ARG A 288 -13.54 -5.44 11.60
C ARG A 288 -14.32 -4.94 12.82
N LEU A 289 -14.78 -3.69 12.79
CA LEU A 289 -15.62 -3.10 13.83
C LEU A 289 -16.95 -3.86 13.97
N ALA A 290 -17.59 -4.23 12.85
CA ALA A 290 -18.79 -5.05 12.86
C ALA A 290 -18.54 -6.43 13.50
N LEU A 291 -17.39 -7.07 13.28
CA LEU A 291 -17.05 -8.34 13.91
C LEU A 291 -16.82 -8.24 15.42
N ILE A 292 -16.29 -7.10 15.89
CA ILE A 292 -16.15 -6.81 17.32
C ILE A 292 -17.54 -6.64 17.95
N ALA A 293 -18.41 -5.85 17.31
CA ALA A 293 -19.76 -5.54 17.81
C ALA A 293 -20.73 -6.73 17.77
N PHE A 294 -20.69 -7.56 16.71
CA PHE A 294 -21.69 -8.61 16.46
C PHE A 294 -21.10 -10.03 16.61
N PRO A 295 -21.40 -10.75 17.72
CA PRO A 295 -20.97 -12.14 17.92
C PRO A 295 -21.55 -13.13 16.89
N THR A 296 -22.68 -12.82 16.28
CA THR A 296 -23.34 -13.69 15.28
C THR A 296 -22.51 -13.84 14.01
N MET A 297 -21.87 -12.76 13.55
CA MET A 297 -20.98 -12.79 12.38
C MET A 297 -19.75 -13.66 12.63
N ARG A 298 -19.23 -13.68 13.87
CA ARG A 298 -18.09 -14.51 14.27
C ARG A 298 -18.38 -16.00 14.13
N VAL A 299 -19.59 -16.43 14.51
CA VAL A 299 -20.04 -17.82 14.35
C VAL A 299 -20.13 -18.19 12.87
N HIS A 300 -20.71 -17.32 12.04
CA HIS A 300 -20.88 -17.59 10.60
C HIS A 300 -19.52 -17.77 9.89
N LEU A 301 -18.52 -16.96 10.21
CA LEU A 301 -17.19 -17.07 9.60
C LEU A 301 -16.46 -18.36 9.97
N ILE A 302 -16.55 -18.80 11.23
CA ILE A 302 -15.96 -20.07 11.66
C ILE A 302 -16.67 -21.25 10.99
N ARG A 303 -18.00 -21.16 10.82
CA ARG A 303 -18.80 -22.19 10.15
C ARG A 303 -18.36 -22.44 8.69
N ILE A 304 -17.89 -21.41 7.97
CA ILE A 304 -17.41 -21.58 6.59
C ILE A 304 -16.26 -22.59 6.49
N ASN A 305 -15.39 -22.64 7.52
CA ASN A 305 -14.27 -23.58 7.61
C ASN A 305 -14.62 -24.85 8.41
N ALA A 306 -15.63 -24.79 9.29
CA ALA A 306 -16.16 -25.92 10.05
C ALA A 306 -17.57 -26.35 9.57
N ARG A 307 -17.74 -26.57 8.26
CA ARG A 307 -19.07 -26.76 7.64
C ARG A 307 -19.89 -27.92 8.19
N HIS A 308 -19.23 -28.98 8.67
CA HIS A 308 -19.89 -30.20 9.17
C HIS A 308 -20.31 -30.13 10.65
N MET A 309 -19.95 -29.08 11.39
CA MET A 309 -20.35 -28.92 12.79
C MET A 309 -21.70 -28.22 12.93
N VAL A 310 -22.46 -28.61 13.97
CA VAL A 310 -23.74 -27.97 14.30
C VAL A 310 -23.49 -26.55 14.81
N VAL A 311 -24.32 -25.59 14.39
CA VAL A 311 -24.17 -24.17 14.73
C VAL A 311 -24.23 -23.91 16.24
N GLN A 312 -25.02 -24.71 16.97
CA GLN A 312 -25.17 -24.61 18.42
C GLN A 312 -23.86 -24.96 19.14
N ASP A 313 -23.15 -25.99 18.69
CA ASP A 313 -21.85 -26.39 19.26
C ASP A 313 -20.81 -25.28 19.06
N ILE A 314 -20.74 -24.68 17.87
CA ILE A 314 -19.84 -23.56 17.58
C ILE A 314 -20.18 -22.35 18.47
N ARG A 315 -21.48 -22.07 18.65
CA ARG A 315 -21.94 -20.96 19.49
C ARG A 315 -21.56 -21.19 20.96
N GLN A 316 -21.65 -22.43 21.46
CA GLN A 316 -21.27 -22.78 22.83
C GLN A 316 -19.78 -22.50 23.08
N ILE A 317 -18.90 -22.93 22.17
CA ILE A 317 -17.46 -22.68 22.25
C ILE A 317 -17.16 -21.19 22.21
N LEU A 318 -17.76 -20.47 21.25
CA LEU A 318 -17.47 -19.04 21.07
C LEU A 318 -18.07 -18.15 22.17
N ALA A 319 -19.09 -18.62 22.91
CA ALA A 319 -19.71 -17.85 23.98
C ALA A 319 -18.76 -17.59 25.17
N LYS A 320 -17.84 -18.53 25.45
CA LYS A 320 -16.84 -18.38 26.53
C LYS A 320 -15.54 -17.71 26.07
N LYS A 321 -15.37 -17.44 24.77
CA LYS A 321 -14.12 -16.93 24.18
C LYS A 321 -14.18 -15.41 23.94
N CYS A 322 -13.07 -14.72 24.24
CA CYS A 322 -12.96 -13.29 23.95
C CYS A 322 -12.74 -13.03 22.45
N TYR A 323 -12.75 -11.76 22.04
CA TYR A 323 -12.50 -11.40 20.65
C TYR A 323 -11.11 -11.87 20.17
N GLY A 324 -10.08 -11.71 20.99
CA GLY A 324 -8.73 -12.16 20.68
C GLY A 324 -8.62 -13.66 20.43
N ASP A 325 -9.28 -14.46 21.28
CA ASP A 325 -9.34 -15.92 21.10
C ASP A 325 -10.02 -16.30 19.77
N TRP A 326 -11.16 -15.67 19.49
CA TRP A 326 -11.87 -15.88 18.23
C TRP A 326 -11.02 -15.48 17.03
N PHE A 327 -10.30 -14.35 17.11
CA PHE A 327 -9.46 -13.86 16.01
C PHE A 327 -8.31 -14.81 15.71
N LEU A 328 -7.63 -15.32 16.74
CA LEU A 328 -6.58 -16.33 16.58
C LEU A 328 -7.14 -17.63 15.99
N LEU A 329 -8.29 -18.11 16.49
CA LEU A 329 -8.97 -19.29 15.97
C LEU A 329 -9.37 -19.11 14.50
N TYR A 330 -9.87 -17.94 14.13
CA TYR A 330 -10.20 -17.59 12.76
C TYR A 330 -8.96 -17.60 11.86
N LYS A 331 -7.84 -17.01 12.28
CA LYS A 331 -6.57 -17.06 11.55
C LYS A 331 -6.04 -18.49 11.40
N LEU A 332 -6.14 -19.30 12.45
CA LEU A 332 -5.78 -20.73 12.41
C LEU A 332 -6.65 -21.50 11.39
N SER A 333 -7.96 -21.27 11.40
CA SER A 333 -8.91 -21.95 10.51
C SER A 333 -8.65 -21.73 9.02
N ARG A 334 -8.02 -20.60 8.66
CA ARG A 334 -7.67 -20.27 7.26
C ARG A 334 -6.32 -20.84 6.82
N ASN A 335 -5.49 -21.25 7.77
CA ASN A 335 -4.13 -21.74 7.53
C ASN A 335 -4.00 -23.25 7.63
N VAL A 336 -5.03 -23.93 8.14
CA VAL A 336 -5.02 -25.36 8.40
C VAL A 336 -6.13 -26.04 7.59
N ASN A 337 -5.96 -27.33 7.29
CA ASN A 337 -6.95 -28.13 6.57
C ASN A 337 -8.32 -28.11 7.29
N PRO A 338 -9.45 -27.95 6.58
CA PRO A 338 -10.78 -27.89 7.18
C PRO A 338 -11.13 -29.10 8.07
N HIS A 339 -10.71 -30.30 7.66
CA HIS A 339 -10.92 -31.53 8.42
C HIS A 339 -10.21 -31.51 9.78
N PHE A 340 -8.94 -31.09 9.80
CA PHE A 340 -8.18 -30.94 11.05
C PHE A 340 -8.82 -29.90 11.96
N PHE A 341 -9.23 -28.77 11.40
CA PHE A 341 -9.85 -27.70 12.16
C PHE A 341 -11.17 -28.17 12.80
N GLN A 342 -11.97 -28.99 12.11
CA GLN A 342 -13.21 -29.57 12.65
C GLN A 342 -12.95 -30.56 13.79
N ASP A 343 -11.94 -31.42 13.64
CA ASP A 343 -11.54 -32.36 14.70
C ASP A 343 -11.06 -31.61 15.95
N LEU A 344 -10.22 -30.57 15.77
CA LEU A 344 -9.79 -29.67 16.85
C LEU A 344 -10.98 -29.00 17.56
N MET A 345 -11.95 -28.49 16.80
CA MET A 345 -13.14 -27.83 17.36
C MET A 345 -14.04 -28.80 18.13
N SER A 346 -14.21 -30.02 17.63
CA SER A 346 -14.95 -31.09 18.34
C SER A 346 -14.28 -31.45 19.67
N GLU A 347 -12.95 -31.50 19.69
CA GLU A 347 -12.19 -31.76 20.90
C GLU A 347 -12.24 -30.63 21.95
N LEU A 348 -12.33 -29.38 21.50
CA LEU A 348 -12.55 -28.22 22.37
C LEU A 348 -13.96 -28.28 22.99
N LEU A 349 -14.98 -28.64 22.21
CA LEU A 349 -16.34 -28.83 22.71
C LEU A 349 -16.41 -29.93 23.78
N LEU A 350 -15.77 -31.08 23.52
CA LEU A 350 -15.75 -32.20 24.48
C LEU A 350 -15.08 -31.81 25.80
N LYS A 351 -14.02 -31.01 25.74
CA LYS A 351 -13.36 -30.48 26.93
C LYS A 351 -14.31 -29.54 27.69
N GLU A 352 -14.95 -28.60 27.00
CA GLU A 352 -15.89 -27.68 27.65
C GLU A 352 -17.07 -28.41 28.30
N LYS A 353 -17.63 -29.43 27.64
CA LYS A 353 -18.69 -30.27 28.23
C LYS A 353 -18.21 -31.00 29.49
N ARG A 354 -16.96 -31.48 29.49
CA ARG A 354 -16.35 -32.12 30.67
C ARG A 354 -16.15 -31.14 31.82
N ASP A 355 -15.63 -29.95 31.54
CA ASP A 355 -15.38 -28.92 32.56
C ASP A 355 -16.70 -28.48 33.23
N VAL A 356 -17.80 -28.38 32.47
CA VAL A 356 -19.14 -28.10 33.02
C VAL A 356 -19.62 -29.22 33.94
N VAL A 357 -19.48 -30.50 33.54
CA VAL A 357 -19.89 -31.64 34.39
C VAL A 357 -19.11 -31.66 35.70
N ILE A 358 -17.82 -31.32 35.67
CA ILE A 358 -16.98 -31.24 36.86
C ILE A 358 -17.49 -30.13 37.80
N GLU A 359 -17.76 -28.91 37.30
CA GLU A 359 -18.33 -27.82 38.11
C GLU A 359 -19.66 -28.21 38.78
N PHE A 360 -20.52 -28.97 38.11
CA PHE A 360 -21.78 -29.47 38.68
C PHE A 360 -21.62 -30.63 39.67
N SER A 361 -20.47 -31.32 39.68
CA SER A 361 -20.22 -32.41 40.64
C SER A 361 -19.61 -31.95 41.97
N PHE A 362 -19.13 -30.69 42.02
CA PHE A 362 -18.49 -30.08 43.19
C PHE A 362 -19.36 -29.03 43.90
N ASN A 363 -20.51 -28.66 43.31
CA ASN A 363 -21.60 -27.90 43.93
C ASN A 363 -22.73 -28.85 44.30
#